data_AF-A0A2T4XFT7-F1
#
_entry.id   AF-A0A2T4XFT7-F1
#
_cell.length_a   1.000
_cell.length_b   1.000
_cell.length_c   1.000
_cell.angle_alpha   90.00
_cell.angle_beta   90.00
_cell.angle_gamma   90.00
#
_symmetry.space_group_name_H-M   'P 1'
#
loop_
_entity.id
_entity.type
_entity.pdbx_description
1 polymer ?
#
loop_
_entity_poly.entity_id
_entity_poly.type
_entity_poly.pdbx_seq_one_letter_code
_entity_poly.pdbx_strand_id
1 'polypeptide(L)'
;MRQTHFRHRILQQPALVRSILEDARSKSTPTSIKTTITGLLVAALMMLSGCSNQPSERAILLSIDAMNESILRQYLTEDEAPALYRVFDHGACADFAVPAFPSVTSAGHASLWTGTYGNRSNVTANSQHVLPRDQYTVLEMQSGYSHERLSAEPIWITLGKLGLPVAGHHTTQSPYTPGYFPVSGQRDETLNRARTESEEVLQKDHVMVFNGYNKRLQYDAVLTARNVEWVDASAWQNVGSLWAEPAPKAFQLELEAGPVLYGLVTGDALPERAESGSAESGSTESESTGSGETQPVASKSQYTTIWIGTRPDLKTAVRVTEQPAEQTSPAGRELARYFSEPIRLETQDGPV
;
A
#
# COMPACT_ATOMS: atom_id res chain seq x y z
N MET A 1 -21.41 -11.12 -34.54
CA MET A 1 -20.41 -11.47 -35.57
C MET A 1 -20.13 -10.25 -36.44
N ARG A 2 -19.16 -9.40 -36.04
CA ARG A 2 -18.52 -8.38 -36.87
C ARG A 2 -17.12 -8.17 -36.31
N GLN A 3 -16.13 -8.70 -37.02
CA GLN A 3 -14.72 -8.46 -36.77
C GLN A 3 -14.32 -7.14 -37.44
N THR A 4 -13.73 -6.23 -36.69
CA THR A 4 -13.01 -5.07 -37.23
C THR A 4 -11.52 -5.31 -37.05
N HIS A 5 -10.85 -5.60 -38.18
CA HIS A 5 -9.41 -5.62 -38.31
C HIS A 5 -8.85 -4.21 -38.22
N PHE A 6 -7.93 -3.95 -37.29
CA PHE A 6 -7.03 -2.80 -37.35
C PHE A 6 -5.63 -3.28 -37.75
N ARG A 7 -5.23 -2.94 -38.99
CA ARG A 7 -3.86 -3.10 -39.50
C ARG A 7 -3.06 -1.87 -39.13
N HIS A 8 -1.97 -2.03 -38.37
CA HIS A 8 -0.93 -1.01 -38.24
C HIS A 8 -0.02 -1.03 -39.47
N ARG A 9 0.22 0.14 -40.07
CA ARG A 9 1.34 0.40 -40.96
C ARG A 9 1.81 1.84 -40.74
N ILE A 10 3.13 2.01 -40.93
CA ILE A 10 3.91 3.25 -41.11
C ILE A 10 4.14 4.04 -39.79
N LEU A 11 5.36 4.39 -39.34
CA LEU A 11 6.61 4.75 -40.02
C LEU A 11 7.87 4.32 -39.25
N GLN A 12 8.77 3.65 -39.97
CA GLN A 12 10.22 3.65 -39.73
C GLN A 12 10.79 5.01 -40.16
N GLN A 13 11.56 5.69 -39.31
CA GLN A 13 12.55 6.70 -39.76
C GLN A 13 13.73 6.82 -38.77
N PRO A 14 14.90 6.21 -39.03
CA PRO A 14 16.17 6.60 -38.39
C PRO A 14 17.06 7.47 -39.28
N ALA A 15 16.56 7.98 -40.41
CA ALA A 15 17.40 8.66 -41.41
C ALA A 15 17.51 10.19 -41.25
N LEU A 16 16.60 10.84 -40.50
CA LEU A 16 16.55 12.31 -40.44
C LEU A 16 17.54 12.93 -39.42
N VAL A 17 18.02 12.14 -38.45
CA VAL A 17 18.91 12.65 -37.38
C VAL A 17 20.37 12.68 -37.84
N ARG A 18 20.76 11.85 -38.81
CA ARG A 18 22.15 11.83 -39.33
C ARG A 18 22.48 13.03 -40.22
N SER A 19 21.54 13.55 -41.02
CA SER A 19 21.85 14.65 -41.94
C SER A 19 22.02 16.00 -41.24
N ILE A 20 21.42 16.19 -40.06
CA ILE A 20 21.55 17.44 -39.29
C ILE A 20 22.91 17.52 -38.57
N LEU A 21 23.49 16.37 -38.19
CA LEU A 21 24.79 16.33 -37.50
C LEU A 21 25.99 16.39 -38.44
N GLU A 22 25.85 15.96 -39.70
CA GLU A 22 26.96 16.04 -40.68
C GLU A 22 27.14 17.44 -41.29
N ASP A 23 26.07 18.24 -41.39
CA ASP A 23 26.14 19.59 -41.98
C ASP A 23 26.79 20.63 -41.02
N ALA A 24 26.86 20.31 -39.72
CA ALA A 24 27.49 21.17 -38.71
C ALA A 24 29.04 21.09 -38.70
N ARG A 25 29.66 20.12 -39.40
CA ARG A 25 31.12 19.93 -39.41
C ARG A 25 31.88 20.72 -40.49
N SER A 26 31.20 21.40 -41.41
CA SER A 26 31.84 21.89 -42.64
C SER A 26 32.04 23.41 -42.75
N LYS A 27 31.65 24.25 -41.78
CA LYS A 27 31.81 25.72 -41.94
C LYS A 27 32.26 26.40 -40.65
N SER A 28 33.43 27.04 -40.70
CA SER A 28 33.92 27.94 -39.66
C SER A 28 33.05 29.21 -39.60
N THR A 29 32.10 29.24 -38.67
CA THR A 29 31.28 30.43 -38.43
C THR A 29 31.99 31.43 -37.50
N PRO A 30 31.87 32.74 -37.78
CA PRO A 30 32.50 33.81 -36.99
C PRO A 30 31.97 33.85 -35.56
N THR A 31 32.85 34.23 -34.63
CA THR A 31 32.74 34.08 -33.17
C THR A 31 31.47 34.68 -32.55
N SER A 32 30.81 35.64 -33.22
CA SER A 32 29.58 36.30 -32.73
C SER A 32 28.31 35.45 -32.87
N ILE A 33 28.26 34.50 -33.80
CA ILE A 33 27.08 33.63 -34.02
C ILE A 33 27.05 32.48 -32.99
N LYS A 34 28.22 32.03 -32.51
CA LYS A 34 28.34 30.95 -31.53
C LYS A 34 27.70 31.32 -30.18
N THR A 35 27.85 32.56 -29.72
CA THR A 35 27.29 33.01 -28.44
C THR A 35 25.76 33.04 -28.46
N THR A 36 25.17 33.40 -29.60
CA THR A 36 23.70 33.50 -29.76
C THR A 36 23.06 32.11 -29.86
N ILE A 37 23.70 31.16 -30.57
CA ILE A 37 23.20 29.79 -30.69
C ILE A 37 23.35 29.04 -29.35
N THR A 38 24.46 29.19 -28.63
CA THR A 38 24.64 28.57 -27.31
C THR A 38 23.65 29.14 -26.29
N GLY A 39 23.38 30.45 -26.33
CA GLY A 39 22.37 31.08 -25.47
C GLY A 39 20.96 30.56 -25.73
N LEU A 40 20.55 30.41 -26.99
CA LEU A 40 19.25 29.83 -27.35
C LEU A 40 19.14 28.35 -26.96
N LEU A 41 20.21 27.57 -27.11
CA LEU A 41 20.22 26.15 -26.76
C LEU A 41 20.11 25.96 -25.23
N VAL A 42 20.81 26.77 -24.44
CA VAL A 42 20.74 26.74 -22.97
C VAL A 42 19.37 27.20 -22.48
N ALA A 43 18.79 28.25 -23.08
CA ALA A 43 17.44 28.69 -22.74
C ALA A 43 16.38 27.63 -23.10
N ALA A 44 16.50 26.95 -24.25
CA ALA A 44 15.61 25.85 -24.62
C ALA A 44 15.76 24.63 -23.68
N LEU A 45 16.99 24.32 -23.25
CA LEU A 45 17.27 23.24 -22.30
C LEU A 45 16.81 23.57 -20.87
N MET A 46 16.82 24.85 -20.48
CA MET A 46 16.25 25.32 -19.21
C MET A 46 14.72 25.38 -19.25
N MET A 47 14.11 25.70 -20.40
CA MET A 47 12.65 25.64 -20.59
C MET A 47 12.12 24.19 -20.58
N LEU A 48 12.91 23.23 -21.07
CA LEU A 48 12.58 21.79 -21.00
C LEU A 48 12.83 21.17 -19.62
N SER A 49 13.65 21.80 -18.78
CA SER A 49 13.85 21.42 -17.37
C SER A 49 12.83 22.05 -16.42
N GLY A 50 11.90 22.87 -16.96
CA GLY A 50 10.80 23.47 -16.21
C GLY A 50 9.74 22.44 -15.85
N CYS A 51 9.89 21.81 -14.69
CA CYS A 51 8.84 21.23 -13.86
C CYS A 51 7.71 20.48 -14.61
N SER A 52 7.96 19.26 -15.05
CA SER A 52 6.89 18.26 -15.08
C SER A 52 6.68 17.71 -13.66
N ASN A 53 6.23 18.58 -12.75
CA ASN A 53 5.63 18.17 -11.47
C ASN A 53 4.16 17.79 -11.72
N GLN A 54 3.90 17.09 -12.83
CA GLN A 54 2.63 16.41 -13.01
C GLN A 54 2.56 15.35 -11.91
N PRO A 55 1.52 15.37 -11.05
CA PRO A 55 1.31 14.26 -10.12
C PRO A 55 1.36 12.98 -10.96
N SER A 56 2.21 12.03 -10.57
CA SER A 56 2.20 10.75 -11.27
C SER A 56 0.78 10.20 -11.23
N GLU A 57 0.19 9.95 -12.40
CA GLU A 57 -1.15 9.38 -12.46
C GLU A 57 -1.11 8.01 -11.77
N ARG A 58 -1.86 7.90 -10.66
CA ARG A 58 -1.96 6.65 -9.89
C ARG A 58 -3.28 5.99 -10.22
N ALA A 59 -3.24 4.71 -10.56
CA ALA A 59 -4.42 3.89 -10.64
C ALA A 59 -4.66 3.20 -9.28
N ILE A 60 -5.86 3.37 -8.73
CA ILE A 60 -6.30 2.67 -7.51
C ILE A 60 -7.46 1.77 -7.91
N LEU A 61 -7.28 0.46 -7.71
CA LEU A 61 -8.34 -0.52 -7.88
C LEU A 61 -8.89 -0.92 -6.51
N LEU A 62 -10.10 -0.45 -6.20
CA LEU A 62 -10.82 -0.78 -4.98
C LEU A 62 -11.90 -1.81 -5.29
N SER A 63 -11.88 -2.94 -4.57
CA SER A 63 -12.97 -3.91 -4.57
C SER A 63 -13.62 -3.92 -3.20
N ILE A 64 -14.94 -3.69 -3.16
CA ILE A 64 -15.75 -3.85 -1.95
C ILE A 64 -16.59 -5.11 -2.15
N ASP A 65 -16.30 -6.16 -1.37
CA ASP A 65 -16.93 -7.46 -1.55
C ASP A 65 -18.46 -7.37 -1.43
N ALA A 66 -19.14 -8.06 -2.35
CA ALA A 66 -20.59 -8.07 -2.50
C ALA A 66 -21.27 -6.68 -2.63
N MET A 67 -20.53 -5.60 -2.93
CA MET A 67 -21.13 -4.29 -3.04
C MET A 67 -22.02 -4.19 -4.29
N ASN A 68 -23.29 -3.87 -4.05
CA ASN A 68 -24.27 -3.59 -5.07
C ASN A 68 -24.85 -2.20 -4.81
N GLU A 69 -24.67 -1.29 -5.76
CA GLU A 69 -25.12 0.10 -5.63
C GLU A 69 -26.62 0.21 -5.36
N SER A 70 -27.46 -0.55 -6.08
CA SER A 70 -28.91 -0.50 -5.93
C SER A 70 -29.35 -0.93 -4.53
N ILE A 71 -28.72 -1.96 -3.96
CA ILE A 71 -28.97 -2.39 -2.59
C ILE A 71 -28.47 -1.31 -1.62
N LEU A 72 -27.26 -0.78 -1.81
CA LEU A 72 -26.68 0.24 -0.94
C LEU A 72 -27.59 1.47 -0.82
N ARG A 73 -28.08 1.99 -1.95
CA ARG A 73 -28.95 3.17 -1.99
C ARG A 73 -30.34 2.93 -1.38
N GLN A 74 -30.77 1.68 -1.20
CA GLN A 74 -32.01 1.35 -0.49
C GLN A 74 -31.88 1.50 1.02
N TYR A 75 -30.66 1.37 1.57
CA TYR A 75 -30.44 1.30 3.01
C TYR A 75 -29.62 2.46 3.58
N LEU A 76 -28.82 3.13 2.76
CA LEU A 76 -27.98 4.24 3.17
C LEU A 76 -28.33 5.49 2.36
N THR A 77 -28.37 6.63 3.05
CA THR A 77 -28.49 7.96 2.45
C THR A 77 -27.14 8.52 2.02
N GLU A 78 -27.15 9.60 1.22
CA GLU A 78 -25.92 10.31 0.85
C GLU A 78 -25.16 10.83 2.08
N ASP A 79 -25.86 11.29 3.11
CA ASP A 79 -25.23 11.79 4.35
C ASP A 79 -24.54 10.68 5.15
N GLU A 80 -25.03 9.42 5.06
CA GLU A 80 -24.45 8.27 5.74
C GLU A 80 -23.25 7.66 4.98
N ALA A 81 -23.25 7.75 3.64
CA ALA A 81 -22.20 7.20 2.78
C ALA A 81 -21.69 8.19 1.71
N PRO A 82 -21.26 9.41 2.10
CA PRO A 82 -21.04 10.51 1.15
C PRO A 82 -19.92 10.25 0.15
N ALA A 83 -18.90 9.47 0.51
CA ALA A 83 -17.84 9.08 -0.43
C ALA A 83 -18.36 8.22 -1.57
N LEU A 84 -19.19 7.22 -1.25
CA LEU A 84 -19.68 6.25 -2.21
C LEU A 84 -20.68 6.89 -3.16
N TYR A 85 -21.60 7.70 -2.62
CA TYR A 85 -22.53 8.49 -3.43
C TYR A 85 -21.81 9.42 -4.41
N ARG A 86 -20.76 10.14 -3.98
CA ARG A 86 -19.96 10.96 -4.90
C ARG A 86 -19.33 10.16 -6.04
N VAL A 87 -18.85 8.94 -5.77
CA VAL A 87 -18.31 8.06 -6.83
C VAL A 87 -19.42 7.63 -7.78
N PHE A 88 -20.58 7.25 -7.27
CA PHE A 88 -21.68 6.79 -8.11
C PHE A 88 -22.29 7.92 -8.97
N ASP A 89 -22.44 9.12 -8.40
CA ASP A 89 -23.15 10.24 -9.02
C ASP A 89 -22.25 11.11 -9.92
N HIS A 90 -20.94 11.11 -9.68
CA HIS A 90 -19.99 11.95 -10.42
C HIS A 90 -18.85 11.17 -11.09
N GLY A 91 -18.75 9.87 -10.85
CA GLY A 91 -17.80 9.00 -11.50
C GLY A 91 -18.22 8.59 -12.91
N ALA A 92 -17.27 8.05 -13.66
CA ALA A 92 -17.58 7.31 -14.89
C ALA A 92 -18.03 5.90 -14.51
N CYS A 93 -19.34 5.64 -14.56
CA CYS A 93 -19.94 4.37 -14.15
C CYS A 93 -20.45 3.59 -15.38
N ALA A 94 -20.27 2.27 -15.36
CA ALA A 94 -21.03 1.36 -16.22
C ALA A 94 -22.40 1.10 -15.57
N ASP A 95 -23.43 0.76 -16.37
CA ASP A 95 -24.77 0.45 -15.84
C ASP A 95 -24.74 -0.68 -14.80
N PHE A 96 -23.86 -1.67 -15.00
CA PHE A 96 -23.56 -2.74 -14.06
C PHE A 96 -22.27 -3.47 -14.47
N ALA A 97 -21.65 -4.15 -13.50
CA ALA A 97 -20.58 -5.12 -13.75
C ALA A 97 -21.14 -6.54 -13.65
N VAL A 98 -20.87 -7.37 -14.66
CA VAL A 98 -21.25 -8.79 -14.63
C VAL A 98 -20.12 -9.59 -13.96
N PRO A 99 -20.35 -10.21 -12.78
CA PRO A 99 -19.32 -10.99 -12.12
C PRO A 99 -19.00 -12.26 -12.91
N ALA A 100 -17.79 -12.78 -12.73
CA ALA A 100 -17.44 -14.11 -13.20
C ALA A 100 -18.34 -15.17 -12.56
N PHE A 101 -18.62 -16.25 -13.29
CA PHE A 101 -19.35 -17.40 -12.76
C PHE A 101 -18.38 -18.47 -12.23
N PRO A 102 -18.63 -19.05 -11.04
CA PRO A 102 -19.68 -18.67 -10.08
C PRO A 102 -19.37 -17.35 -9.39
N SER A 103 -20.42 -16.58 -9.06
CA SER A 103 -20.32 -15.26 -8.43
C SER A 103 -19.99 -15.37 -6.94
N VAL A 104 -18.84 -15.95 -6.63
CA VAL A 104 -18.26 -16.06 -5.29
C VAL A 104 -16.95 -15.27 -5.22
N THR A 105 -16.61 -14.79 -4.03
CA THR A 105 -15.50 -13.87 -3.79
C THR A 105 -14.20 -14.31 -4.45
N SER A 106 -13.73 -15.54 -4.23
CA SER A 106 -12.42 -15.97 -4.73
C SER A 106 -12.35 -15.99 -6.26
N ALA A 107 -13.39 -16.50 -6.94
CA ALA A 107 -13.47 -16.62 -8.39
C ALA A 107 -13.68 -15.25 -9.06
N GLY A 108 -14.53 -14.42 -8.47
CA GLY A 108 -14.75 -13.04 -8.91
C GLY A 108 -13.47 -12.21 -8.86
N HIS A 109 -12.77 -12.23 -7.72
CA HIS A 109 -11.53 -11.49 -7.55
C HIS A 109 -10.39 -12.06 -8.41
N ALA A 110 -10.24 -13.39 -8.53
CA ALA A 110 -9.26 -13.96 -9.44
C ALA A 110 -9.48 -13.50 -10.89
N SER A 111 -10.74 -13.36 -11.31
CA SER A 111 -11.09 -12.83 -12.62
C SER A 111 -10.75 -11.35 -12.76
N LEU A 112 -10.99 -10.55 -11.71
CA LEU A 112 -10.62 -9.13 -11.65
C LEU A 112 -9.10 -8.94 -11.76
N TRP A 113 -8.32 -9.73 -11.02
CA TRP A 113 -6.86 -9.58 -10.96
C TRP A 113 -6.15 -10.07 -12.21
N THR A 114 -6.70 -11.06 -12.91
CA THR A 114 -6.02 -11.71 -14.05
C THR A 114 -6.64 -11.39 -15.40
N GLY A 115 -7.86 -10.84 -15.42
CA GLY A 115 -8.65 -10.68 -16.65
C GLY A 115 -9.11 -12.00 -17.26
N THR A 116 -9.08 -13.11 -16.52
CA THR A 116 -9.41 -14.45 -17.03
C THR A 116 -10.47 -15.16 -16.18
N TYR A 117 -11.32 -15.97 -16.82
CA TYR A 117 -12.30 -16.81 -16.11
C TYR A 117 -11.67 -18.04 -15.45
N GLY A 118 -12.43 -18.71 -14.58
CA GLY A 118 -11.99 -19.88 -13.81
C GLY A 118 -11.44 -21.05 -14.63
N ASN A 119 -11.77 -21.18 -15.92
CA ASN A 119 -11.19 -22.18 -16.82
C ASN A 119 -9.72 -21.88 -17.23
N ARG A 120 -9.24 -20.67 -16.95
CA ARG A 120 -7.86 -20.22 -17.20
C ARG A 120 -7.15 -19.90 -15.89
N SER A 121 -7.80 -19.19 -14.98
CA SER A 121 -7.22 -18.87 -13.67
C SER A 121 -7.18 -20.06 -12.71
N ASN A 122 -7.96 -21.12 -12.98
CA ASN A 122 -8.19 -22.28 -12.10
C ASN A 122 -8.80 -21.94 -10.72
N VAL A 123 -9.28 -20.71 -10.53
CA VAL A 123 -10.04 -20.33 -9.33
C VAL A 123 -11.53 -20.33 -9.71
N THR A 124 -12.21 -21.40 -9.30
CA THR A 124 -13.59 -21.68 -9.70
C THR A 124 -14.59 -21.67 -8.54
N ALA A 125 -14.12 -21.63 -7.29
CA ALA A 125 -14.97 -21.54 -6.10
C ALA A 125 -14.16 -21.08 -4.87
N ASN A 126 -14.85 -20.70 -3.79
CA ASN A 126 -14.21 -20.38 -2.50
C ASN A 126 -13.53 -21.61 -1.87
N SER A 127 -14.07 -22.80 -2.12
CA SER A 127 -13.46 -24.10 -1.80
C SER A 127 -13.58 -24.98 -3.04
N GLN A 128 -12.47 -25.57 -3.48
CA GLN A 128 -12.38 -26.34 -4.72
C GLN A 128 -11.40 -27.49 -4.60
N HIS A 129 -11.55 -28.50 -5.45
CA HIS A 129 -10.64 -29.65 -5.47
C HIS A 129 -9.19 -29.24 -5.74
N VAL A 130 -8.26 -29.96 -5.14
CA VAL A 130 -6.84 -29.78 -5.40
C VAL A 130 -6.52 -30.19 -6.85
N LEU A 131 -5.76 -29.36 -7.55
CA LEU A 131 -5.14 -29.68 -8.84
C LEU A 131 -3.69 -30.14 -8.64
N PRO A 132 -3.17 -31.05 -9.49
CA PRO A 132 -3.83 -31.64 -10.68
C PRO A 132 -4.82 -32.77 -10.34
N ARG A 133 -5.96 -32.85 -11.06
CA ARG A 133 -7.07 -33.76 -10.70
C ARG A 133 -6.74 -35.25 -10.73
N ASP A 134 -5.69 -35.64 -11.46
CA ASP A 134 -5.21 -37.02 -11.59
C ASP A 134 -4.24 -37.41 -10.46
N GLN A 135 -3.90 -36.48 -9.57
CA GLN A 135 -2.97 -36.68 -8.45
C GLN A 135 -3.66 -36.58 -7.08
N TYR A 136 -4.92 -36.15 -7.06
CA TYR A 136 -5.68 -35.90 -5.84
C TYR A 136 -7.10 -36.49 -5.97
N THR A 137 -7.71 -36.77 -4.83
CA THR A 137 -9.07 -37.29 -4.73
C THR A 137 -10.11 -36.16 -4.69
N VAL A 138 -11.37 -36.49 -4.96
CA VAL A 138 -12.50 -35.54 -4.83
C VAL A 138 -12.77 -35.11 -3.38
N LEU A 139 -12.14 -35.74 -2.39
CA LEU A 139 -12.26 -35.34 -1.00
C LEU A 139 -11.23 -34.29 -0.60
N GLU A 140 -10.18 -34.11 -1.41
CA GLU A 140 -9.12 -33.14 -1.17
C GLU A 140 -9.52 -31.79 -1.74
N MET A 141 -9.87 -30.89 -0.81
CA MET A 141 -10.33 -29.53 -1.10
C MET A 141 -9.30 -28.53 -0.60
N GLN A 142 -9.19 -27.40 -1.30
CA GLN A 142 -8.38 -26.27 -0.91
C GLN A 142 -9.15 -24.96 -1.11
N SER A 143 -8.78 -23.96 -0.33
CA SER A 143 -9.27 -22.59 -0.45
C SER A 143 -8.96 -21.98 -1.82
N GLY A 144 -9.96 -21.39 -2.46
CA GLY A 144 -9.79 -20.60 -3.68
C GLY A 144 -9.13 -19.23 -3.46
N TYR A 145 -8.97 -18.82 -2.21
CA TYR A 145 -8.16 -17.65 -1.85
C TYR A 145 -6.66 -17.96 -1.92
N SER A 146 -6.27 -19.24 -1.83
CA SER A 146 -4.87 -19.63 -1.91
C SER A 146 -4.24 -19.18 -3.23
N HIS A 147 -3.11 -18.49 -3.15
CA HIS A 147 -2.27 -18.13 -4.30
C HIS A 147 -1.89 -19.37 -5.13
N GLU A 148 -1.72 -20.53 -4.48
CA GLU A 148 -1.38 -21.79 -5.16
C GLU A 148 -2.46 -22.25 -6.13
N ARG A 149 -3.70 -21.75 -6.03
CA ARG A 149 -4.77 -22.10 -6.96
C ARG A 149 -4.80 -21.23 -8.20
N LEU A 150 -4.14 -20.07 -8.16
CA LEU A 150 -4.09 -19.18 -9.28
C LEU A 150 -3.12 -19.71 -10.34
N SER A 151 -3.61 -19.86 -11.56
CA SER A 151 -2.84 -20.35 -12.73
C SER A 151 -2.74 -19.34 -13.86
N ALA A 152 -3.17 -18.11 -13.60
CA ALA A 152 -3.01 -16.96 -14.48
C ALA A 152 -2.24 -15.86 -13.76
N GLU A 153 -1.48 -15.06 -14.50
CA GLU A 153 -0.68 -13.96 -13.95
C GLU A 153 -1.61 -12.85 -13.42
N PRO A 154 -1.52 -12.48 -12.13
CA PRO A 154 -2.26 -11.35 -11.60
C PRO A 154 -1.57 -10.01 -11.93
N ILE A 155 -2.36 -8.95 -12.00
CA ILE A 155 -1.95 -7.62 -12.48
C ILE A 155 -0.71 -7.05 -11.76
N TRP A 156 -0.54 -7.32 -10.46
CA TRP A 156 0.64 -6.84 -9.72
C TRP A 156 1.95 -7.47 -10.21
N ILE A 157 1.90 -8.70 -10.72
CA ILE A 157 3.07 -9.33 -11.36
C ILE A 157 3.33 -8.69 -12.72
N THR A 158 2.28 -8.46 -13.51
CA THR A 158 2.43 -7.77 -14.81
C THR A 158 3.05 -6.38 -14.64
N LEU A 159 2.56 -5.57 -13.68
CA LEU A 159 3.09 -4.24 -13.38
C LEU A 159 4.54 -4.33 -12.86
N GLY A 160 4.84 -5.30 -11.99
CA GLY A 160 6.18 -5.55 -11.50
C GLY A 160 7.18 -5.96 -12.59
N LYS A 161 6.74 -6.73 -13.60
CA LYS A 161 7.53 -7.07 -14.81
C LYS A 161 7.84 -5.81 -15.63
N LEU A 162 6.91 -4.87 -15.71
CA LEU A 162 7.08 -3.59 -16.42
C LEU A 162 7.90 -2.55 -15.63
N GLY A 163 8.33 -2.86 -14.41
CA GLY A 163 9.08 -1.93 -13.57
C GLY A 163 8.23 -0.82 -12.95
N LEU A 164 6.90 -0.99 -12.93
CA LEU A 164 5.98 -0.03 -12.34
C LEU A 164 5.78 -0.32 -10.86
N PRO A 165 5.92 0.69 -9.96
CA PRO A 165 5.61 0.53 -8.55
C PRO A 165 4.16 0.09 -8.35
N VAL A 166 3.96 -0.97 -7.58
CA VAL A 166 2.62 -1.51 -7.31
C VAL A 166 2.51 -1.94 -5.86
N ALA A 167 1.40 -1.55 -5.23
CA ALA A 167 1.03 -1.98 -3.89
C ALA A 167 -0.36 -2.63 -3.90
N GLY A 168 -0.54 -3.69 -3.11
CA GLY A 168 -1.81 -4.40 -2.96
C GLY A 168 -2.08 -4.77 -1.50
N HIS A 169 -3.17 -4.23 -0.95
CA HIS A 169 -3.63 -4.50 0.40
C HIS A 169 -4.86 -5.42 0.36
N HIS A 170 -4.75 -6.62 0.93
CA HIS A 170 -5.83 -7.61 0.98
C HIS A 170 -6.28 -8.16 -0.38
N THR A 171 -5.39 -8.23 -1.37
CA THR A 171 -5.68 -8.91 -2.64
C THR A 171 -5.79 -10.42 -2.43
N THR A 172 -6.92 -11.02 -2.81
CA THR A 172 -7.33 -12.39 -2.41
C THR A 172 -6.31 -13.50 -2.67
N GLN A 173 -5.52 -13.45 -3.75
CA GLN A 173 -4.55 -14.50 -4.13
C GLN A 173 -3.06 -14.09 -4.00
N SER A 174 -2.73 -13.09 -3.18
CA SER A 174 -1.35 -12.70 -2.83
C SER A 174 -0.92 -13.32 -1.48
N PRO A 175 0.27 -13.05 -0.89
CA PRO A 175 1.46 -12.41 -1.45
C PRO A 175 2.34 -13.35 -2.29
N TYR A 176 2.15 -14.66 -2.16
CA TYR A 176 3.12 -15.64 -2.67
C TYR A 176 2.89 -16.00 -4.16
N THR A 177 3.88 -16.69 -4.72
CA THR A 177 3.90 -17.10 -6.13
C THR A 177 2.66 -17.91 -6.52
N PRO A 178 1.94 -17.52 -7.61
CA PRO A 178 0.83 -18.30 -8.15
C PRO A 178 1.24 -19.74 -8.46
N GLY A 179 0.32 -20.69 -8.29
CA GLY A 179 0.62 -22.12 -8.43
C GLY A 179 0.96 -22.56 -9.85
N TYR A 180 0.26 -22.00 -10.86
CA TYR A 180 0.38 -22.41 -12.27
C TYR A 180 0.22 -23.92 -12.47
N PHE A 181 -0.71 -24.55 -11.74
CA PHE A 181 -0.97 -25.98 -11.90
C PHE A 181 -1.82 -26.26 -13.14
N PRO A 182 -1.51 -27.31 -13.92
CA PRO A 182 -2.43 -27.77 -14.96
C PRO A 182 -3.65 -28.46 -14.32
N VAL A 183 -4.71 -28.63 -15.11
CA VAL A 183 -5.90 -29.38 -14.67
C VAL A 183 -5.58 -30.86 -14.42
N SER A 184 -4.66 -31.44 -15.20
CA SER A 184 -4.17 -32.81 -15.10
C SER A 184 -2.71 -32.91 -15.51
N GLY A 185 -2.00 -33.90 -15.00
CA GLY A 185 -0.59 -34.14 -15.32
C GLY A 185 0.36 -33.21 -14.58
N GLN A 186 1.60 -33.13 -15.05
CA GLN A 186 2.66 -32.32 -14.45
C GLN A 186 2.72 -30.93 -15.10
N ARG A 187 3.28 -29.94 -14.37
CA ARG A 187 3.59 -28.62 -14.94
C ARG A 187 4.57 -28.79 -16.10
N ASP A 188 4.21 -28.22 -17.26
CA ASP A 188 5.12 -28.14 -18.39
C ASP A 188 6.15 -27.01 -18.22
N GLU A 189 7.07 -26.90 -19.18
CA GLU A 189 8.11 -25.87 -19.16
C GLU A 189 7.54 -24.44 -19.17
N THR A 190 6.38 -24.23 -19.79
CA THR A 190 5.75 -22.91 -19.87
C THR A 190 5.21 -22.48 -18.51
N LEU A 191 4.50 -23.39 -17.83
CA LEU A 191 3.96 -23.15 -16.49
C LEU A 191 5.08 -23.00 -15.45
N ASN A 192 6.15 -23.80 -15.57
CA ASN A 192 7.32 -23.65 -14.71
C ASN A 192 8.02 -22.31 -14.92
N ARG A 193 8.19 -21.86 -16.18
CA ARG A 193 8.77 -20.54 -16.48
C ARG A 193 7.90 -19.41 -15.91
N ALA A 194 6.59 -19.45 -16.12
CA ALA A 194 5.67 -18.43 -15.60
C ALA A 194 5.73 -18.34 -14.06
N ARG A 195 5.88 -19.48 -13.38
CA ARG A 195 6.06 -19.54 -11.94
C ARG A 195 7.38 -18.91 -11.50
N THR A 196 8.50 -19.29 -12.13
CA THR A 196 9.83 -18.71 -11.81
C THR A 196 9.85 -17.20 -12.02
N GLU A 197 9.34 -16.72 -13.16
CA GLU A 197 9.25 -15.28 -13.44
C GLU A 197 8.39 -14.54 -12.41
N SER A 198 7.28 -15.16 -11.97
CA SER A 198 6.40 -14.60 -10.95
C SER A 198 7.11 -14.49 -9.60
N GLU A 199 7.89 -15.50 -9.23
CA GLU A 199 8.68 -15.52 -8.00
C GLU A 199 9.75 -14.44 -8.01
N GLU A 200 10.49 -14.29 -9.10
CA GLU A 200 11.49 -13.23 -9.27
C GLU A 200 10.88 -11.83 -9.16
N VAL A 201 9.70 -11.62 -9.75
CA VAL A 201 9.01 -10.32 -9.72
C VAL A 201 8.52 -9.95 -8.33
N LEU A 202 8.03 -10.93 -7.56
CA LEU A 202 7.54 -10.71 -6.19
C LEU A 202 8.67 -10.37 -5.20
N GLN A 203 9.93 -10.60 -5.55
CA GLN A 203 11.10 -10.19 -4.75
C GLN A 203 11.58 -8.76 -5.06
N LYS A 204 10.99 -8.07 -6.04
CA LYS A 204 11.41 -6.70 -6.38
C LYS A 204 10.85 -5.70 -5.37
N ASP A 205 11.68 -4.75 -4.97
CA ASP A 205 11.34 -3.74 -3.95
C ASP A 205 10.14 -2.85 -4.32
N HIS A 206 9.88 -2.69 -5.63
CA HIS A 206 8.74 -1.92 -6.13
C HIS A 206 7.42 -2.71 -6.22
N VAL A 207 7.39 -3.96 -5.74
CA VAL A 207 6.20 -4.82 -5.72
C VAL A 207 5.86 -5.19 -4.28
N MET A 208 4.82 -4.56 -3.72
CA MET A 208 4.39 -4.82 -2.35
C MET A 208 2.94 -5.31 -2.32
N VAL A 209 2.73 -6.62 -2.21
CA VAL A 209 1.38 -7.19 -2.09
C VAL A 209 1.27 -8.06 -0.85
N PHE A 210 0.13 -8.00 -0.16
CA PHE A 210 -0.15 -8.83 1.01
C PHE A 210 -1.63 -9.08 1.19
N ASN A 211 -1.98 -10.14 1.92
CA ASN A 211 -3.35 -10.42 2.28
C ASN A 211 -3.52 -11.07 3.65
N GLY A 212 -4.73 -10.95 4.19
CA GLY A 212 -5.17 -11.65 5.40
C GLY A 212 -6.00 -12.92 5.11
N TYR A 213 -6.18 -13.32 3.84
CA TYR A 213 -7.03 -14.46 3.47
C TYR A 213 -6.34 -15.81 3.58
N ASN A 214 -5.02 -15.87 3.36
CA ASN A 214 -4.31 -17.13 3.18
C ASN A 214 -3.80 -17.75 4.48
N LYS A 215 -3.42 -16.92 5.46
CA LYS A 215 -3.02 -17.37 6.78
C LYS A 215 -3.57 -16.41 7.83
N ARG A 216 -4.49 -16.90 8.65
CA ARG A 216 -4.94 -16.18 9.84
C ARG A 216 -3.93 -16.44 10.95
N LEU A 217 -3.23 -15.40 11.38
CA LEU A 217 -2.25 -15.51 12.48
C LEU A 217 -2.92 -15.44 13.86
N GLN A 218 -4.04 -14.73 13.94
CA GLN A 218 -4.86 -14.50 15.14
C GLN A 218 -6.29 -14.13 14.69
N TYR A 219 -7.30 -14.44 15.50
CA TYR A 219 -8.64 -13.86 15.32
C TYR A 219 -8.69 -12.40 15.76
N ASP A 220 -9.66 -11.65 15.22
CA ASP A 220 -9.92 -10.28 15.67
C ASP A 220 -10.20 -10.28 17.18
N ALA A 221 -9.42 -9.52 17.93
CA ALA A 221 -9.50 -9.47 19.38
C ALA A 221 -9.25 -8.05 19.90
N VAL A 222 -9.98 -7.69 20.95
CA VAL A 222 -9.67 -6.49 21.73
C VAL A 222 -8.52 -6.84 22.67
N LEU A 223 -7.34 -6.29 22.41
CA LEU A 223 -6.19 -6.45 23.29
C LEU A 223 -6.35 -5.55 24.52
N THR A 224 -6.31 -6.16 25.70
CA THR A 224 -6.26 -5.46 26.98
C THR A 224 -4.95 -5.75 27.69
N ALA A 225 -4.64 -4.97 28.73
CA ALA A 225 -3.47 -5.21 29.58
C ALA A 225 -3.40 -6.61 30.21
N ARG A 226 -4.51 -7.38 30.20
CA ARG A 226 -4.58 -8.76 30.70
C ARG A 226 -4.26 -9.81 29.63
N ASN A 227 -4.22 -9.42 28.36
CA ASN A 227 -4.04 -10.33 27.23
C ASN A 227 -2.58 -10.44 26.79
N VAL A 228 -1.66 -9.78 27.48
CA VAL A 228 -0.26 -9.66 27.09
C VAL A 228 0.65 -10.01 28.25
N GLU A 229 1.84 -10.51 27.94
CA GLU A 229 2.91 -10.70 28.91
C GLU A 229 3.69 -9.40 29.02
N TRP A 230 3.66 -8.75 30.19
CA TRP A 230 4.45 -7.54 30.42
C TRP A 230 5.92 -7.90 30.62
N VAL A 231 6.79 -7.26 29.86
CA VAL A 231 8.24 -7.46 29.90
C VAL A 231 8.96 -6.14 30.13
N ASP A 232 10.24 -6.23 30.48
CA ASP A 232 11.06 -5.04 30.69
C ASP A 232 11.22 -4.26 29.37
N ALA A 233 11.03 -2.93 29.42
CA ALA A 233 11.16 -2.07 28.26
C ALA A 233 12.58 -2.10 27.67
N SER A 234 13.61 -2.39 28.46
CA SER A 234 15.00 -2.57 28.00
C SER A 234 15.18 -3.69 26.98
N ALA A 235 14.20 -4.59 26.82
CA ALA A 235 14.18 -5.56 25.72
C ALA A 235 14.09 -4.88 24.34
N TRP A 236 13.60 -3.64 24.29
CA TRP A 236 13.52 -2.85 23.06
C TRP A 236 14.83 -2.14 22.73
N GLN A 237 15.24 -2.24 21.47
CA GLN A 237 16.36 -1.44 20.96
C GLN A 237 15.93 0.01 20.76
N ASN A 238 16.85 0.93 21.03
CA ASN A 238 16.69 2.38 20.86
C ASN A 238 15.68 3.06 21.81
N VAL A 239 15.08 2.35 22.77
CA VAL A 239 14.11 2.97 23.72
C VAL A 239 14.72 4.03 24.64
N GLY A 240 16.04 3.99 24.90
CA GLY A 240 16.72 5.09 25.59
C GLY A 240 16.70 6.44 24.86
N SER A 241 16.38 6.45 23.56
CA SER A 241 16.14 7.69 22.79
C SER A 241 14.74 8.27 23.00
N LEU A 242 13.80 7.47 23.51
CA LEU A 242 12.46 7.91 23.87
C LEU A 242 12.44 8.36 25.32
N TRP A 243 12.30 9.67 25.54
CA TRP A 243 11.90 10.20 26.83
C TRP A 243 10.38 10.39 26.81
N ALA A 244 9.68 9.55 27.56
CA ALA A 244 8.22 9.61 27.67
C ALA A 244 7.82 9.46 29.13
N GLU A 245 6.90 10.32 29.56
CA GLU A 245 6.18 10.18 30.83
C GLU A 245 4.73 9.82 30.51
N PRO A 246 4.20 8.67 30.98
CA PRO A 246 4.82 7.73 31.91
C PRO A 246 5.92 6.87 31.26
N ALA A 247 6.81 6.34 32.10
CA ALA A 247 7.88 5.44 31.69
C ALA A 247 7.38 4.32 30.75
N PRO A 248 8.10 4.02 29.64
CA PRO A 248 7.68 3.02 28.68
C PRO A 248 7.44 1.64 29.32
N LYS A 249 6.42 0.92 28.84
CA LYS A 249 6.18 -0.47 29.22
C LYS A 249 6.15 -1.34 27.99
N ALA A 250 6.91 -2.43 28.01
CA ALA A 250 6.90 -3.39 26.93
C ALA A 250 6.00 -4.58 27.25
N PHE A 251 5.46 -5.19 26.20
CA PHE A 251 4.72 -6.42 26.31
C PHE A 251 5.04 -7.36 25.16
N GLN A 252 4.75 -8.64 25.36
CA GLN A 252 4.77 -9.67 24.34
C GLN A 252 3.35 -10.23 24.18
N LEU A 253 3.01 -10.58 22.95
CA LEU A 253 1.76 -11.25 22.61
C LEU A 253 2.10 -12.48 21.77
N GLU A 254 1.89 -13.65 22.36
CA GLU A 254 1.94 -14.91 21.61
C GLU A 254 0.72 -14.99 20.68
N LEU A 255 0.96 -15.18 19.39
CA LEU A 255 -0.10 -15.40 18.42
C LEU A 255 -0.41 -16.89 18.29
N GLU A 256 -1.66 -17.24 18.01
CA GLU A 256 -2.12 -18.62 17.81
C GLU A 256 -1.29 -19.38 16.76
N ALA A 257 -0.83 -18.69 15.72
CA ALA A 257 -0.01 -19.28 14.66
C ALA A 257 1.50 -19.40 15.00
N GLY A 258 1.90 -19.10 16.24
CA GLY A 258 3.25 -19.29 16.79
C GLY A 258 4.20 -18.08 16.86
N PRO A 259 4.12 -17.02 16.02
CA PRO A 259 5.03 -15.89 16.19
C PRO A 259 4.63 -15.03 17.40
N VAL A 260 5.63 -14.42 18.04
CA VAL A 260 5.43 -13.44 19.11
C VAL A 260 5.43 -12.04 18.51
N LEU A 261 4.44 -11.22 18.86
CA LEU A 261 4.49 -9.78 18.63
C LEU A 261 5.06 -9.08 19.85
N TYR A 262 5.91 -8.09 19.59
CA TYR A 262 6.47 -7.23 20.61
C TYR A 262 5.72 -5.90 20.57
N GLY A 263 5.24 -5.47 21.74
CA GLY A 263 4.61 -4.19 21.95
C GLY A 263 5.42 -3.29 22.89
N LEU A 264 5.37 -1.98 22.67
CA LEU A 264 5.82 -0.96 23.61
C LEU A 264 4.74 0.11 23.72
N VAL A 265 4.28 0.40 24.92
CA VAL A 265 3.39 1.54 25.17
C VAL A 265 4.19 2.69 25.76
N THR A 266 4.01 3.88 25.19
CA THR A 266 4.65 5.12 25.64
C THR A 266 3.61 6.23 25.83
N GLY A 267 3.92 7.20 26.69
CA GLY A 267 3.19 8.47 26.70
C GLY A 267 3.51 9.31 25.46
N ASP A 268 3.14 10.59 25.51
CA ASP A 268 3.53 11.56 24.48
C ASP A 268 5.06 11.67 24.45
N ALA A 269 5.67 11.03 23.45
CA ALA A 269 7.09 11.18 23.18
C ALA A 269 7.30 12.60 22.64
N LEU A 270 7.76 13.50 23.50
CA LEU A 270 8.27 14.79 23.05
C LEU A 270 9.58 14.53 22.30
N PRO A 271 9.78 15.09 21.09
CA PRO A 271 11.02 14.90 20.36
C PRO A 271 12.16 15.65 21.09
N GLU A 272 13.29 14.94 21.22
CA GLU A 272 14.64 15.40 21.58
C GLU A 272 14.80 16.36 22.77
N ARG A 273 15.58 15.88 23.75
CA ARG A 273 16.10 16.67 24.86
C ARG A 273 16.91 17.85 24.28
N ALA A 274 16.30 19.03 24.19
CA ALA A 274 17.02 20.26 23.89
C ALA A 274 18.21 20.35 24.85
N GLU A 275 19.41 20.47 24.29
CA GLU A 275 20.65 20.60 25.03
C GLU A 275 20.47 21.63 26.15
N SER A 276 20.76 21.23 27.37
CA SER A 276 20.63 22.09 28.54
C SER A 276 21.64 23.23 28.45
N GLY A 277 21.18 24.36 27.89
CA GLY A 277 21.80 25.65 28.06
C GLY A 277 21.66 26.08 29.52
N SER A 278 22.80 26.17 30.19
CA SER A 278 22.98 26.84 31.47
C SER A 278 22.32 28.22 31.49
N ALA A 279 21.43 28.47 32.45
CA ALA A 279 21.03 29.83 32.82
C ALA A 279 20.81 29.92 34.33
N GLU A 280 21.37 30.99 34.85
CA GLU A 280 21.73 31.27 36.23
C GLU A 280 20.54 31.56 37.15
N SER A 281 20.85 31.50 38.44
CA SER A 281 20.08 32.01 39.56
C SER A 281 19.53 33.43 39.34
N GLY A 282 18.24 33.62 39.61
CA GLY A 282 17.62 34.94 39.72
C GLY A 282 16.31 34.86 40.49
N SER A 283 16.38 35.09 41.80
CA SER A 283 15.23 35.29 42.68
C SER A 283 14.51 36.61 42.35
N THR A 284 13.19 36.61 42.26
CA THR A 284 12.35 37.74 42.69
C THR A 284 10.89 37.30 42.83
N GLU A 285 10.30 37.59 43.98
CA GLU A 285 8.87 37.51 44.26
C GLU A 285 8.12 38.67 43.60
N SER A 286 6.90 38.42 43.12
CA SER A 286 5.81 39.41 43.14
C SER A 286 4.44 38.75 42.92
N GLU A 287 3.50 39.03 43.83
CA GLU A 287 2.07 38.76 43.73
C GLU A 287 1.40 39.58 42.60
N SER A 288 0.38 39.03 41.90
CA SER A 288 -1.03 39.49 42.00
C SER A 288 -1.98 38.86 40.96
N THR A 289 -3.18 38.51 41.44
CA THR A 289 -4.53 38.65 40.84
C THR A 289 -4.88 38.12 39.42
N GLY A 290 -5.85 37.20 39.39
CA GLY A 290 -7.10 37.42 38.63
C GLY A 290 -7.36 36.55 37.38
N SER A 291 -8.60 36.07 37.32
CA SER A 291 -9.31 35.39 36.22
C SER A 291 -9.01 33.90 35.99
N GLY A 292 -9.95 33.07 36.45
CA GLY A 292 -10.00 31.65 36.14
C GLY A 292 -10.42 31.41 34.70
N GLU A 293 -9.43 31.36 33.81
CA GLU A 293 -9.48 30.42 32.70
C GLU A 293 -9.22 29.03 33.27
N THR A 294 -10.15 28.11 33.01
CA THR A 294 -9.92 26.69 33.27
C THR A 294 -8.80 26.24 32.35
N GLN A 295 -7.57 26.30 32.84
CA GLN A 295 -6.46 25.60 32.23
C GLN A 295 -6.86 24.12 32.09
N PRO A 296 -6.59 23.47 30.94
CA PRO A 296 -6.83 22.05 30.82
C PRO A 296 -6.02 21.37 31.92
N VAL A 297 -6.74 20.72 32.84
CA VAL A 297 -6.13 19.88 33.87
C VAL A 297 -5.22 18.92 33.14
N ALA A 298 -3.91 19.04 33.33
CA ALA A 298 -2.92 18.15 32.76
C ALA A 298 -3.35 16.71 33.10
N SER A 299 -3.80 15.99 32.07
CA SER A 299 -4.26 14.61 32.17
C SER A 299 -3.12 13.78 32.75
N LYS A 300 -3.39 13.07 33.85
CA LYS A 300 -2.47 12.13 34.49
C LYS A 300 -1.82 11.23 33.44
N SER A 301 -0.53 11.39 33.16
CA SER A 301 0.38 10.45 32.50
C SER A 301 -0.30 9.23 31.87
N GLN A 302 -0.91 9.43 30.69
CA GLN A 302 -1.58 8.36 29.93
C GLN A 302 -0.62 7.81 28.88
N TYR A 303 -0.72 6.51 28.62
CA TYR A 303 -0.07 5.91 27.46
C TYR A 303 -0.91 6.21 26.22
N THR A 304 -0.39 7.06 25.34
CA THR A 304 -1.08 7.54 24.13
C THR A 304 -0.51 6.90 22.86
N THR A 305 0.63 6.21 22.94
CA THR A 305 1.29 5.62 21.76
C THR A 305 1.61 4.15 22.00
N ILE A 306 1.39 3.33 20.98
CA ILE A 306 1.76 1.92 20.92
C ILE A 306 2.71 1.72 19.74
N TRP A 307 3.81 1.03 19.99
CA TRP A 307 4.72 0.53 18.98
C TRP A 307 4.54 -0.99 18.88
N ILE A 308 4.35 -1.52 17.68
CA ILE A 308 4.16 -2.95 17.44
C ILE A 308 5.14 -3.43 16.39
N GLY A 309 5.87 -4.51 16.69
CA GLY A 309 6.82 -5.11 15.77
C GLY A 309 6.93 -6.62 15.92
N THR A 310 7.49 -7.28 14.92
CA THR A 310 7.90 -8.70 14.99
C THR A 310 9.25 -8.88 15.68
N ARG A 311 9.91 -7.76 16.02
CA ARG A 311 11.12 -7.65 16.83
C ARG A 311 10.99 -6.44 17.76
N PRO A 312 11.60 -6.44 18.94
CA PRO A 312 11.58 -5.30 19.85
C PRO A 312 12.59 -4.24 19.39
N ASP A 313 12.32 -3.55 18.29
CA ASP A 313 13.15 -2.48 17.73
C ASP A 313 12.28 -1.35 17.19
N LEU A 314 12.41 -0.17 17.79
CA LEU A 314 11.67 1.05 17.42
C LEU A 314 11.84 1.44 15.96
N LYS A 315 12.98 1.14 15.33
CA LYS A 315 13.22 1.50 13.93
C LYS A 315 12.34 0.73 12.94
N THR A 316 11.91 -0.46 13.33
CA THR A 316 11.14 -1.37 12.46
C THR A 316 9.71 -1.56 12.92
N ALA A 317 9.36 -0.97 14.07
CA ALA A 317 8.03 -1.07 14.65
C ALA A 317 7.07 -0.09 13.99
N VAL A 318 5.83 -0.54 13.82
CA VAL A 318 4.71 0.32 13.45
C VAL A 318 4.32 1.14 14.67
N ARG A 319 4.34 2.47 14.53
CA ARG A 319 3.87 3.41 15.54
C ARG A 319 2.39 3.71 15.33
N VAL A 320 1.60 3.55 16.38
CA VAL A 320 0.18 3.92 16.44
C VAL A 320 0.01 4.89 17.59
N THR A 321 -0.54 6.07 17.32
CA THR A 321 -0.81 7.09 18.35
C THR A 321 -2.31 7.31 18.46
N GLU A 322 -2.80 7.38 19.69
CA GLU A 322 -4.18 7.72 20.03
C GLU A 322 -4.55 9.03 19.36
N GLN A 323 -5.72 9.03 18.72
CA GLN A 323 -6.36 10.24 18.25
C GLN A 323 -7.62 10.46 19.09
N PRO A 324 -7.95 11.70 19.47
CA PRO A 324 -9.20 11.99 20.14
C PRO A 324 -10.37 11.35 19.39
N ALA A 325 -11.26 10.69 20.12
CA ALA A 325 -12.48 10.16 19.53
C ALA A 325 -13.23 11.31 18.85
N GLU A 326 -13.48 11.18 17.55
CA GLU A 326 -14.17 12.20 16.77
C GLU A 326 -15.60 12.37 17.30
N GLN A 327 -15.87 13.54 17.90
CA GLN A 327 -17.19 13.89 18.45
C GLN A 327 -17.98 14.81 17.52
N THR A 328 -17.40 15.24 16.39
CA THR A 328 -18.06 16.16 15.47
C THR A 328 -18.96 15.43 14.47
N SER A 329 -20.00 16.14 14.01
CA SER A 329 -20.95 15.59 13.04
C SER A 329 -20.22 15.22 11.72
N PRO A 330 -20.54 14.07 11.10
CA PRO A 330 -19.98 13.70 9.81
C PRO A 330 -20.33 14.64 8.65
N ALA A 331 -21.42 15.42 8.78
CA ALA A 331 -21.96 16.26 7.72
C ALA A 331 -21.04 17.46 7.39
N GLY A 332 -20.69 17.62 6.12
CA GLY A 332 -19.84 18.73 5.63
C GLY A 332 -18.35 18.61 5.95
N ARG A 333 -17.91 17.45 6.47
CA ARG A 333 -16.52 17.21 6.85
C ARG A 333 -15.67 16.76 5.67
N GLU A 334 -14.40 17.16 5.70
CA GLU A 334 -13.35 16.56 4.87
C GLU A 334 -13.16 15.09 5.27
N LEU A 335 -13.37 14.17 4.33
CA LEU A 335 -13.25 12.74 4.60
C LEU A 335 -11.77 12.35 4.80
N ALA A 336 -11.54 11.33 5.63
CA ALA A 336 -10.23 10.69 5.81
C ALA A 336 -9.12 11.53 6.48
N ARG A 337 -9.46 12.51 7.34
CA ARG A 337 -8.45 13.30 8.10
C ARG A 337 -7.45 12.48 8.94
N TYR A 338 -7.85 11.28 9.39
CA TYR A 338 -7.05 10.40 10.25
C TYR A 338 -6.91 8.97 9.71
N PHE A 339 -7.48 8.67 8.52
CA PHE A 339 -6.89 7.58 7.75
C PHE A 339 -5.53 8.13 7.33
N SER A 340 -4.50 7.41 7.75
CA SER A 340 -3.11 7.79 7.68
C SER A 340 -2.83 8.68 6.48
N GLU A 341 -2.12 9.80 6.70
CA GLU A 341 -1.12 10.17 5.69
C GLU A 341 -0.42 8.88 5.23
N PRO A 342 -0.13 8.71 3.93
CA PRO A 342 0.40 7.47 3.39
C PRO A 342 1.41 6.87 4.36
N ILE A 343 1.22 5.61 4.77
CA ILE A 343 2.22 4.93 5.61
C ILE A 343 3.53 4.99 4.84
N ARG A 344 4.43 5.89 5.26
CA ARG A 344 5.78 5.97 4.73
C ARG A 344 6.56 4.87 5.39
N LEU A 345 6.68 3.74 4.69
CA LEU A 345 7.62 2.71 5.06
C LEU A 345 9.00 3.20 4.64
N GLU A 346 9.83 3.57 5.62
CA GLU A 346 11.23 3.84 5.35
C GLU A 346 11.92 2.51 5.03
N THR A 347 12.10 2.23 3.74
CA THR A 347 13.00 1.17 3.28
C THR A 347 14.45 1.64 3.37
N GLN A 348 15.41 0.71 3.38
CA GLN A 348 16.84 0.96 3.65
C GLN A 348 17.51 2.04 2.77
N ASP A 349 16.85 2.51 1.71
CA ASP A 349 17.38 3.51 0.76
C ASP A 349 16.69 4.89 0.81
N GLY A 350 15.90 5.20 1.84
CA GLY A 350 15.33 6.53 2.07
C GLY A 350 13.88 6.72 1.58
N PRO A 351 13.32 7.93 1.71
CA PRO A 351 11.89 8.18 1.46
C PRO A 351 11.58 8.23 -0.05
N VAL A 352 10.59 7.44 -0.48
CA VAL A 352 9.96 7.52 -1.82
C VAL A 352 8.68 8.33 -1.75
#